data_AF-A0A1V9YUZ8-F1
#
_entry.id   AF-A0A1V9YUZ8-F1
#
_cell.length_a   1.000
_cell.length_b   1.000
_cell.length_c   1.000
_cell.angle_alpha   90.00
_cell.angle_beta   90.00
_cell.angle_gamma   90.00
#
_symmetry.space_group_name_H-M   'P 1'
#
loop_
_entity.id
_entity.type
_entity.pdbx_description
1 polymer ?
#
loop_
_entity_poly.entity_id
_entity_poly.type
_entity_poly.pdbx_seq_one_letter_code
_entity_poly.pdbx_strand_id
1 'polypeptide(L)'
;MALVVGDLIRLVETPKERASGALAALGGVLGVANALDVDLNYGLDGTDFDAREQRYGKNYIEPEKPDSIFQLMMNAFQDLTIVVLTVAGLISLVLGLTINPTEHGQVNTEWIEGASIMFAVFLVITVTALNDYQKDKQFRSLNAVKEDEKIKVIRHGTPCEVSKFNLLVGDIVRVEMGDIIPADGIVFDANDLKLDESTMTGEIALLKKNTTNDPFLLSGTKVMEGVGKMLVICVGEFSQAGIISKLILGKKSTPLHNEPAKSTKDDLVNENTPFIFDTKDAEVPNAKKHVQVEEDVVSPLQGKLDRLTLLIGKIGLATALFVISTLVIRFSIKTFYY
;
A
#
# COMPACT_ATOMS: atom_id res chain seq x y z
N MET A 1 -11.04 -1.13 35.02
CA MET A 1 -11.57 -1.86 33.84
C MET A 1 -10.44 -1.90 32.84
N ALA A 2 -10.02 -3.07 32.37
CA ALA A 2 -8.95 -3.15 31.38
C ALA A 2 -9.55 -2.92 29.99
N LEU A 3 -9.04 -1.94 29.25
CA LEU A 3 -9.48 -1.66 27.88
C LEU A 3 -8.78 -2.62 26.91
N VAL A 4 -9.57 -3.28 26.05
CA VAL A 4 -9.08 -4.15 24.98
C VAL A 4 -8.96 -3.33 23.69
N VAL A 5 -8.12 -3.78 22.75
CA VAL A 5 -7.93 -3.16 21.43
C VAL A 5 -9.25 -2.83 20.73
N GLY A 6 -10.21 -3.76 20.76
CA GLY A 6 -11.52 -3.55 20.14
C GLY A 6 -12.33 -2.39 20.73
N ASP A 7 -12.18 -2.12 22.03
CA ASP A 7 -12.85 -0.99 22.68
C ASP A 7 -12.21 0.34 22.26
N LEU A 8 -10.89 0.36 22.13
CA LEU A 8 -10.14 1.54 21.68
C LEU A 8 -10.45 1.88 20.22
N ILE A 9 -10.55 0.88 19.35
CA ILE A 9 -10.96 1.07 17.94
C ILE A 9 -12.37 1.67 17.88
N ARG A 10 -13.33 1.06 18.59
CA ARG A 10 -14.73 1.55 18.62
C ARG A 10 -14.83 2.97 19.18
N LEU A 11 -13.97 3.32 20.13
CA LEU A 11 -13.91 4.66 20.68
C LEU A 11 -13.51 5.69 19.61
N VAL A 12 -12.52 5.37 18.77
CA VAL A 12 -12.11 6.24 17.63
C VAL A 12 -13.17 6.29 16.53
N GLU A 13 -13.83 5.16 16.24
CA GLU A 13 -14.89 5.08 15.22
C GLU A 13 -16.20 5.76 15.64
N THR A 14 -16.32 6.21 16.89
CA THR A 14 -17.51 6.89 17.37
C THR A 14 -17.70 8.21 16.62
N PRO A 15 -18.89 8.50 16.04
CA PRO A 15 -19.13 9.75 15.33
C PRO A 15 -18.81 10.98 16.20
N LYS A 16 -18.27 12.05 15.58
CA LYS A 16 -17.83 13.29 16.25
C LYS A 16 -18.86 13.84 17.25
N GLU A 17 -20.15 13.76 16.92
CA GLU A 17 -21.27 14.22 17.76
C GLU A 17 -21.40 13.46 19.09
N ARG A 18 -21.00 12.18 19.12
CA ARG A 18 -21.11 11.29 20.29
C ARG A 18 -19.75 10.97 20.93
N ALA A 19 -18.66 11.35 20.27
CA ALA A 19 -17.29 11.09 20.66
C ALA A 19 -16.96 11.59 22.08
N SER A 20 -17.37 12.82 22.42
CA SER A 20 -17.18 13.40 23.75
C SER A 20 -17.97 12.66 24.84
N GLY A 21 -19.19 12.23 24.54
CA GLY A 21 -20.03 11.45 25.44
C GLY A 21 -19.47 10.04 25.69
N ALA A 22 -18.98 9.38 24.65
CA ALA A 22 -18.33 8.06 24.76
C ALA A 22 -17.05 8.15 25.60
N LEU A 23 -16.24 9.19 25.41
CA LEU A 23 -15.06 9.44 26.22
C LEU A 23 -15.43 9.76 27.68
N ALA A 24 -16.47 10.55 27.91
CA ALA A 24 -16.96 10.84 29.26
C ALA A 24 -17.45 9.59 30.00
N ALA A 25 -18.09 8.64 29.29
CA ALA A 25 -18.53 7.37 29.87
C ALA A 25 -17.36 6.50 30.39
N LEU A 26 -16.17 6.67 29.81
CA LEU A 26 -14.93 6.01 30.25
C LEU A 26 -14.19 6.77 31.36
N GLY A 27 -14.75 7.87 31.88
CA GLY A 27 -14.08 8.74 32.86
C GLY A 27 -13.18 9.81 32.22
N GLY A 28 -13.42 10.15 30.96
CA GLY A 28 -12.64 11.13 30.21
C GLY A 28 -11.27 10.60 29.79
N VAL A 29 -10.37 11.50 29.39
CA VAL A 29 -9.00 11.12 29.01
C VAL A 29 -8.24 10.50 30.19
N LEU A 30 -8.47 10.99 31.41
CA LEU A 30 -7.89 10.44 32.64
C LEU A 30 -8.34 9.00 32.89
N GLY A 31 -9.62 8.69 32.65
CA GLY A 31 -10.13 7.33 32.78
C GLY A 31 -9.51 6.36 31.78
N VAL A 32 -9.33 6.80 30.53
CA VAL A 32 -8.60 6.03 29.50
C VAL A 32 -7.12 5.84 29.88
N ALA A 33 -6.44 6.89 30.33
CA ALA A 33 -5.05 6.83 30.77
C ALA A 33 -4.87 5.86 31.95
N ASN A 34 -5.75 5.91 32.95
CA ASN A 34 -5.76 4.99 34.08
C ASN A 34 -6.04 3.53 33.65
N ALA A 35 -6.92 3.32 32.68
CA ALA A 35 -7.21 1.99 32.15
C ALA A 35 -6.05 1.40 31.33
N LEU A 36 -5.20 2.27 30.75
CA LEU A 36 -3.97 1.92 30.06
C LEU A 36 -2.74 1.91 30.98
N ASP A 37 -2.91 2.17 32.28
CA ASP A 37 -1.82 2.27 33.26
C ASP A 37 -0.74 3.31 32.86
N VAL A 38 -1.19 4.53 32.54
CA VAL A 38 -0.33 5.64 32.10
C VAL A 38 -0.62 6.91 32.89
N ASP A 39 0.45 7.59 33.34
CA ASP A 39 0.36 8.94 33.89
C ASP A 39 0.51 9.98 32.76
N LEU A 40 -0.42 10.94 32.66
CA LEU A 40 -0.42 11.97 31.60
C LEU A 40 0.73 12.99 31.68
N ASN A 41 1.44 13.08 32.79
CA ASN A 41 2.61 13.94 32.95
C ASN A 41 3.92 13.17 32.79
N TYR A 42 3.96 11.93 33.27
CA TYR A 42 5.16 11.10 33.25
C TYR A 42 5.26 10.23 31.97
N GLY A 43 4.14 9.95 31.30
CA GLY A 43 4.10 9.02 30.19
C GLY A 43 4.40 7.59 30.62
N LEU A 44 4.85 6.77 29.68
CA LEU A 44 5.22 5.38 29.97
C LEU A 44 6.54 5.29 30.76
N ASP A 45 6.60 4.32 31.67
CA ASP A 45 7.75 4.06 32.55
C ASP A 45 8.74 3.01 32.01
N GLY A 46 8.51 2.53 30.78
CA GLY A 46 9.41 1.61 30.07
C GLY A 46 9.55 0.21 30.63
N THR A 47 8.76 -0.17 31.65
CA THR A 47 8.84 -1.50 32.24
C THR A 47 8.05 -2.55 31.45
N ASP A 48 7.06 -2.13 30.64
CA ASP A 48 6.05 -2.99 30.05
C ASP A 48 5.95 -2.92 28.51
N PHE A 49 6.95 -2.34 27.83
CA PHE A 49 6.92 -2.11 26.38
C PHE A 49 6.63 -3.39 25.56
N ASP A 50 7.34 -4.48 25.83
CA ASP A 50 7.16 -5.75 25.10
C ASP A 50 5.76 -6.34 25.33
N ALA A 51 5.24 -6.23 26.54
CA ALA A 51 3.91 -6.72 26.89
C ALA A 51 2.80 -5.88 26.23
N ARG A 52 3.01 -4.56 26.12
CA ARG A 52 2.11 -3.66 25.39
C ARG A 52 2.12 -3.94 23.90
N GLU A 53 3.28 -4.14 23.29
CA GLU A 53 3.38 -4.47 21.87
C GLU A 53 2.63 -5.77 21.55
N GLN A 54 2.74 -6.79 22.42
CA GLN A 54 1.98 -8.04 22.26
C GLN A 54 0.48 -7.87 22.45
N ARG A 55 0.05 -6.97 23.35
CA ARG A 55 -1.37 -6.75 23.66
C ARG A 55 -2.08 -5.84 22.66
N TYR A 56 -1.43 -4.75 22.26
CA TYR A 56 -2.01 -3.67 21.47
C TYR A 56 -1.47 -3.59 20.04
N GLY A 57 -0.43 -4.36 19.72
CA GLY A 57 0.23 -4.35 18.42
C GLY A 57 1.39 -3.35 18.33
N LYS A 58 2.10 -3.43 17.21
CA LYS A 58 3.22 -2.55 16.83
C LYS A 58 2.76 -1.46 15.86
N ASN A 59 3.39 -0.29 15.89
CA ASN A 59 3.12 0.78 14.91
C ASN A 59 3.81 0.54 13.57
N TYR A 60 3.60 -0.65 12.98
CA TYR A 60 4.20 -1.05 11.72
C TYR A 60 3.21 -1.88 10.91
N ILE A 61 2.94 -1.43 9.68
CA ILE A 61 2.13 -2.17 8.71
C ILE A 61 3.10 -2.95 7.83
N GLU A 62 2.98 -4.27 7.84
CA GLU A 62 3.90 -5.11 7.06
C GLU A 62 3.65 -4.88 5.55
N PRO A 63 4.67 -4.50 4.77
CA PRO A 63 4.51 -4.33 3.33
C PRO A 63 4.31 -5.70 2.66
N GLU A 64 3.69 -5.70 1.48
CA GLU A 64 3.53 -6.93 0.69
C GLU A 64 4.88 -7.61 0.44
N LYS A 65 4.86 -8.95 0.47
CA LYS A 65 6.06 -9.77 0.23
C LYS A 65 6.65 -9.43 -1.14
N PRO A 66 7.99 -9.37 -1.27
CA PRO A 66 8.61 -9.14 -2.57
C PRO A 66 8.29 -10.27 -3.53
N ASP A 67 8.08 -9.91 -4.79
CA ASP A 67 7.97 -10.90 -5.85
C ASP A 67 9.26 -11.70 -5.94
N SER A 68 9.10 -13.01 -6.14
CA SER A 68 10.26 -13.88 -6.37
C SER A 68 10.87 -13.62 -7.74
N ILE A 69 12.16 -13.91 -7.92
CA ILE A 69 12.83 -13.79 -9.22
C ILE A 69 12.09 -14.61 -10.29
N PHE A 70 11.55 -15.78 -9.93
CA PHE A 70 10.76 -16.59 -10.86
C PHE A 70 9.45 -15.93 -11.28
N GLN A 71 8.76 -15.29 -10.34
CA GLN A 71 7.54 -14.53 -10.62
C GLN A 71 7.85 -13.31 -11.51
N LEU A 72 8.96 -12.61 -11.26
CA LEU A 72 9.44 -11.53 -12.13
C LEU A 72 9.79 -12.02 -13.54
N MET A 73 10.42 -13.20 -13.65
CA MET A 73 10.66 -13.83 -14.96
C MET A 73 9.36 -14.20 -15.69
N MET A 74 8.37 -14.72 -14.97
CA MET A 74 7.04 -15.02 -15.54
C MET A 74 6.36 -13.75 -16.02
N ASN A 75 6.43 -12.67 -15.24
CA ASN A 75 5.90 -11.36 -15.63
C ASN A 75 6.62 -10.82 -16.87
N ALA A 76 7.95 -10.91 -16.93
CA ALA A 76 8.73 -10.51 -18.10
C ALA A 76 8.42 -11.34 -19.35
N PHE A 77 8.02 -12.61 -19.19
CA PHE A 77 7.60 -13.47 -20.30
C PHE A 77 6.25 -13.06 -20.89
N GLN A 78 5.42 -12.29 -20.18
CA GLN A 78 4.13 -11.79 -20.70
C GLN A 78 4.30 -10.61 -21.68
N ASP A 79 5.49 -10.05 -21.83
CA ASP A 79 5.76 -9.02 -22.83
C ASP A 79 5.57 -9.58 -24.23
N LEU A 80 4.67 -8.97 -25.02
CA LEU A 80 4.35 -9.37 -26.38
C LEU A 80 5.60 -9.55 -27.26
N THR A 81 6.61 -8.69 -27.08
CA THR A 81 7.87 -8.73 -27.82
C THR A 81 8.64 -10.02 -27.52
N ILE A 82 8.74 -10.37 -26.23
CA ILE A 82 9.42 -11.58 -25.77
C ILE A 82 8.65 -12.83 -26.21
N VAL A 83 7.31 -12.82 -26.13
CA VAL A 83 6.47 -13.92 -26.61
C VAL A 83 6.68 -14.15 -28.11
N VAL A 84 6.64 -13.09 -28.93
CA VAL A 84 6.84 -13.20 -30.38
C VAL A 84 8.24 -13.74 -30.72
N LEU A 85 9.28 -13.26 -30.05
CA LEU A 85 10.65 -13.77 -30.23
C LEU A 85 10.79 -15.23 -29.81
N THR A 86 10.11 -15.63 -28.73
CA THR A 86 10.10 -17.03 -28.26
C THR A 86 9.43 -17.95 -29.27
N VAL A 87 8.26 -17.55 -29.80
CA VAL A 87 7.54 -18.33 -30.82
C VAL A 87 8.37 -18.43 -32.11
N ALA A 88 8.99 -17.33 -32.54
CA ALA A 88 9.87 -17.34 -33.71
C ALA A 88 11.08 -18.28 -33.50
N GLY A 89 11.75 -18.19 -32.36
CA GLY A 89 12.86 -19.07 -32.00
C GLY A 89 12.46 -20.55 -31.93
N LEU A 90 11.28 -20.85 -31.39
CA LEU A 90 10.73 -22.20 -31.33
C LEU A 90 10.43 -22.75 -32.72
N ILE A 91 9.81 -21.96 -33.60
CA ILE A 91 9.56 -22.35 -34.99
C ILE A 91 10.91 -22.63 -35.69
N SER A 92 11.89 -21.72 -35.60
CA SER A 92 13.22 -21.92 -36.20
C SER A 92 13.92 -23.17 -35.68
N LEU A 93 13.81 -23.46 -34.38
CA LEU A 93 14.38 -24.67 -33.78
C LEU A 93 13.70 -25.94 -34.32
N VAL A 94 12.37 -25.96 -34.43
CA VAL A 94 11.63 -27.11 -34.99
C VAL A 94 11.97 -27.32 -36.45
N LEU A 95 12.02 -26.26 -37.27
CA LEU A 95 12.39 -26.36 -38.68
C LEU A 95 13.82 -26.91 -38.84
N GLY A 96 14.77 -26.39 -38.06
CA GLY A 96 16.17 -26.85 -38.07
C GLY A 96 16.38 -28.27 -37.56
N LEU A 97 15.43 -28.83 -36.78
CA LEU A 97 15.46 -30.22 -36.33
C LEU A 97 14.71 -31.19 -37.24
N THR A 98 13.70 -30.72 -37.99
CA THR A 98 12.78 -31.60 -38.76
C THR A 98 13.01 -31.59 -40.27
N ILE A 99 13.39 -30.46 -40.86
CA ILE A 99 13.37 -30.29 -42.33
C ILE A 99 14.71 -30.63 -42.98
N ASN A 100 15.82 -30.60 -42.23
CA ASN A 100 17.15 -30.86 -42.77
C ASN A 100 17.90 -31.98 -42.04
N PRO A 101 17.45 -33.24 -42.18
CA PRO A 101 18.27 -34.38 -41.79
C PRO A 101 19.29 -34.64 -42.90
N THR A 102 20.49 -34.06 -42.76
CA THR A 102 21.72 -34.52 -43.43
C THR A 102 21.66 -34.64 -44.96
N GLU A 103 21.86 -33.52 -45.67
CA GLU A 103 22.50 -33.58 -46.98
C GLU A 103 23.96 -33.12 -46.84
N HIS A 104 24.88 -34.08 -47.00
CA HIS A 104 26.31 -33.86 -47.28
C HIS A 104 27.23 -33.48 -46.12
N GLY A 105 27.57 -34.43 -45.23
CA GLY A 105 28.88 -34.50 -44.55
C GLY A 105 29.36 -33.29 -43.71
N GLN A 106 28.57 -32.23 -43.62
CA GLN A 106 28.74 -31.06 -42.77
C GLN A 106 27.93 -31.30 -41.51
N VAL A 107 28.53 -30.97 -40.37
CA VAL A 107 27.87 -30.99 -39.07
C VAL A 107 26.51 -30.28 -39.16
N ASN A 108 25.44 -30.94 -38.70
CA ASN A 108 24.10 -30.36 -38.63
C ASN A 108 24.12 -29.13 -37.70
N THR A 109 24.36 -27.95 -38.25
CA THR A 109 24.46 -26.68 -37.50
C THR A 109 23.18 -25.87 -37.55
N GLU A 110 22.14 -26.32 -38.24
CA GLU A 110 20.92 -25.51 -38.45
C GLU A 110 20.06 -25.35 -37.20
N TRP A 111 20.03 -26.35 -36.31
CA TRP A 111 19.38 -26.22 -35.00
C TRP A 111 20.01 -25.13 -34.13
N ILE A 112 21.28 -24.76 -34.41
CA ILE A 112 22.02 -23.73 -33.67
C ILE A 112 21.38 -22.35 -33.88
N GLU A 113 20.76 -22.08 -35.02
CA GLU A 113 20.08 -20.81 -35.28
C GLU A 113 18.90 -20.61 -34.31
N GLY A 114 17.98 -21.60 -34.26
CA GLY A 114 16.86 -21.58 -33.33
C GLY A 114 17.31 -21.62 -31.87
N ALA A 115 18.33 -22.42 -31.55
CA ALA A 115 18.89 -22.49 -30.20
C ALA A 115 19.53 -21.17 -29.76
N SER A 116 20.19 -20.45 -30.67
CA SER A 116 20.80 -19.14 -30.38
C SER A 116 19.74 -18.09 -30.04
N ILE A 117 18.62 -18.09 -30.76
CA ILE A 117 17.49 -17.19 -30.48
C ILE A 117 16.89 -17.51 -29.10
N MET A 118 16.64 -18.79 -28.81
CA MET A 118 16.11 -19.22 -27.52
C MET A 118 17.04 -18.84 -26.36
N PHE A 119 18.35 -19.02 -26.54
CA PHE A 119 19.34 -18.64 -25.55
C PHE A 119 19.39 -17.12 -25.33
N ALA A 120 19.34 -16.33 -26.40
CA ALA A 120 19.30 -14.87 -26.32
C ALA A 120 18.06 -14.38 -25.55
N VAL A 121 16.87 -14.93 -25.85
CA VAL A 121 15.63 -14.60 -25.15
C VAL A 121 15.72 -14.95 -23.66
N PHE A 122 16.26 -16.13 -23.33
CA PHE A 122 16.48 -16.54 -21.95
C PHE A 122 17.39 -15.58 -21.18
N LEU A 123 18.49 -15.13 -21.79
CA LEU A 123 19.38 -14.14 -21.19
C LEU A 123 18.68 -12.81 -20.97
N VAL A 124 17.92 -12.33 -21.96
CA VAL A 124 17.17 -11.07 -21.83
C VAL A 124 16.17 -11.13 -20.68
N ILE A 125 15.36 -12.19 -20.59
CA ILE A 125 14.39 -12.36 -19.48
C ILE A 125 15.10 -12.38 -18.13
N THR A 126 16.22 -13.11 -18.03
CA THR A 126 17.00 -13.19 -16.79
C THR A 126 17.55 -11.83 -16.38
N VAL A 127 18.13 -11.07 -17.32
CA VAL A 127 18.65 -9.73 -17.06
C VAL A 127 17.53 -8.77 -16.67
N THR A 128 16.38 -8.81 -17.35
CA THR A 128 15.21 -7.99 -17.01
C THR A 128 14.71 -8.31 -15.61
N ALA A 129 14.50 -9.58 -15.27
CA ALA A 129 14.04 -9.98 -13.95
C ALA A 129 15.03 -9.62 -12.83
N LEU A 130 16.34 -9.74 -13.08
CA LEU A 130 17.36 -9.31 -12.12
C LEU A 130 17.38 -7.80 -11.93
N ASN A 131 17.23 -7.03 -13.01
CA ASN A 131 17.14 -5.57 -12.94
C ASN A 131 15.91 -5.14 -12.15
N ASP A 132 14.75 -5.74 -12.41
CA ASP A 132 13.52 -5.40 -11.70
C ASP A 132 13.57 -5.81 -10.23
N TYR A 133 14.14 -6.98 -9.92
CA TYR A 133 14.40 -7.37 -8.53
C TYR A 133 15.31 -6.36 -7.80
N GLN A 134 16.37 -5.87 -8.47
CA GLN A 134 17.24 -4.85 -7.90
C GLN A 134 16.52 -3.52 -7.69
N LYS A 135 15.68 -3.08 -8.64
CA LYS A 135 14.86 -1.87 -8.51
C LYS A 135 13.91 -1.97 -7.32
N ASP A 136 13.19 -3.09 -7.19
CA ASP A 136 12.25 -3.31 -6.09
C ASP A 136 12.97 -3.32 -4.74
N LYS A 137 14.13 -3.96 -4.66
CA LYS A 137 14.97 -3.96 -3.45
C LYS A 137 15.43 -2.55 -3.08
N GLN A 138 15.87 -1.76 -4.06
CA GLN A 138 16.28 -0.38 -3.83
C GLN A 138 15.11 0.48 -3.38
N PHE A 139 13.96 0.38 -4.04
CA PHE A 139 12.76 1.11 -3.68
C PHE A 139 12.31 0.81 -2.24
N ARG A 140 12.33 -0.47 -1.84
CA ARG A 140 12.03 -0.90 -0.47
C ARG A 140 13.02 -0.34 0.55
N SER A 141 14.31 -0.36 0.25
CA SER A 141 15.33 0.20 1.15
C SER A 141 15.16 1.70 1.36
N LEU A 142 14.78 2.43 0.30
CA LEU A 142 14.52 3.86 0.36
C LEU A 142 13.23 4.15 1.14
N ASN A 143 12.18 3.35 0.98
CA ASN A 143 10.95 3.50 1.73
C ASN A 143 11.13 3.20 3.22
N ALA A 144 11.86 2.14 3.57
CA ALA A 144 12.15 1.80 4.96
C ALA A 144 12.87 2.95 5.70
N VAL A 145 13.79 3.64 5.02
CA VAL A 145 14.50 4.80 5.58
C VAL A 145 13.59 6.04 5.66
N LYS A 146 12.72 6.26 4.67
CA LYS A 146 11.78 7.38 4.69
C LYS A 146 10.69 7.24 5.75
N GLU A 147 10.31 6.01 6.09
CA GLU A 147 9.27 5.73 7.07
C GLU A 147 9.76 5.78 8.52
N ASP A 148 11.07 5.68 8.76
CA ASP A 148 11.68 5.80 10.09
C ASP A 148 11.81 7.28 10.52
N GLU A 149 10.66 7.92 10.69
CA GLU A 149 10.56 9.27 11.24
C GLU A 149 10.66 9.24 12.77
N LYS A 150 11.36 10.23 13.34
CA LYS A 150 11.45 10.39 14.80
C LYS A 150 10.28 11.19 15.33
N ILE A 151 9.53 10.59 16.25
CA ILE A 151 8.37 11.17 16.91
C ILE A 151 8.76 11.69 18.29
N LYS A 152 8.36 12.92 18.60
CA LYS A 152 8.56 13.54 19.92
C LYS A 152 7.55 12.97 20.91
N VAL A 153 8.04 12.22 21.89
CA VAL A 153 7.23 11.61 22.95
C VAL A 153 7.69 12.05 24.33
N ILE A 154 6.85 11.82 25.33
CA ILE A 154 7.19 11.98 26.75
C ILE A 154 7.17 10.58 27.37
N ARG A 155 8.34 10.12 27.81
CA ARG A 155 8.54 8.88 28.56
C ARG A 155 9.37 9.19 29.80
N HIS A 156 9.06 8.59 30.94
CA HIS A 156 9.71 8.88 32.23
C HIS A 156 9.68 10.36 32.67
N GLY A 157 8.67 11.11 32.25
CA GLY A 157 8.53 12.55 32.47
C GLY A 157 9.54 13.39 31.68
N THR A 158 10.31 12.76 30.80
CA THR A 158 11.33 13.42 29.98
C THR A 158 10.92 13.42 28.51
N PRO A 159 10.99 14.58 27.82
CA PRO A 159 10.83 14.61 26.37
C PRO A 159 11.97 13.82 25.70
N CYS A 160 11.60 12.87 24.86
CA CYS A 160 12.54 12.07 24.06
C CYS A 160 12.00 11.86 22.64
N GLU A 161 12.86 11.37 21.75
CA GLU A 161 12.48 11.02 20.38
C GLU A 161 12.54 9.51 20.21
N VAL A 162 11.46 8.94 19.69
CA VAL A 162 11.36 7.52 19.37
C VAL A 162 11.07 7.33 17.90
N SER A 163 11.56 6.24 17.31
CA SER A 163 11.14 5.86 15.95
C SER A 163 9.62 5.72 15.90
N LYS A 164 9.01 6.16 14.80
CA LYS A 164 7.58 5.96 14.51
C LYS A 164 7.16 4.51 14.71
N PHE A 165 8.02 3.55 14.37
CA PHE A 165 7.73 2.12 14.50
C PHE A 165 7.68 1.62 15.95
N ASN A 166 8.39 2.30 16.85
CA ASN A 166 8.48 1.97 18.28
C ASN A 166 7.45 2.75 19.12
N LEU A 167 6.48 3.39 18.47
CA LEU A 167 5.38 4.07 19.14
C LEU A 167 4.37 3.04 19.65
N LEU A 168 3.98 3.16 20.91
CA LEU A 168 3.13 2.20 21.62
C LEU A 168 1.83 2.85 22.11
N VAL A 169 0.82 2.02 22.35
CA VAL A 169 -0.41 2.47 23.01
C VAL A 169 -0.11 2.91 24.44
N GLY A 170 -0.52 4.13 24.76
CA GLY A 170 -0.20 4.80 26.01
C GLY A 170 0.95 5.80 25.92
N ASP A 171 1.68 5.87 24.80
CA ASP A 171 2.67 6.93 24.63
C ASP A 171 1.99 8.32 24.61
N ILE A 172 2.73 9.30 25.13
CA ILE A 172 2.32 10.70 25.06
C ILE A 172 3.11 11.36 23.96
N VAL A 173 2.45 11.71 22.86
CA VAL A 173 3.06 12.37 21.72
C VAL A 173 2.84 13.87 21.83
N ARG A 174 3.91 14.64 21.63
CA ARG A 174 3.83 16.10 21.47
C ARG A 174 3.71 16.42 19.99
N VAL A 175 2.65 17.14 19.64
CA VAL A 175 2.34 17.51 18.24
C VAL A 175 2.50 19.02 18.06
N GLU A 176 3.16 19.40 16.97
CA GLU A 176 3.43 20.79 16.61
C GLU A 176 3.00 21.06 15.17
N MET A 177 2.90 22.35 14.80
CA MET A 177 2.58 22.76 13.44
C MET A 177 3.53 22.12 12.42
N GLY A 178 2.95 21.46 11.41
CA GLY A 178 3.68 20.77 10.35
C GLY A 178 3.80 19.27 10.55
N ASP A 179 3.61 18.77 11.77
CA ASP A 179 3.71 17.34 12.08
C ASP A 179 2.56 16.55 11.45
N ILE A 180 2.86 15.31 11.06
CA ILE A 180 1.85 14.32 10.67
C ILE A 180 1.56 13.46 11.90
N ILE A 181 0.28 13.25 12.19
CA ILE A 181 -0.13 12.42 13.34
C ILE A 181 0.31 10.96 13.12
N PRO A 182 1.15 10.39 14.00
CA PRO A 182 1.81 9.10 13.75
C PRO A 182 0.96 7.87 14.09
N ALA A 183 -0.09 8.04 14.90
CA ALA A 183 -1.01 7.02 15.38
C ALA A 183 -2.30 7.69 15.87
N ASP A 184 -3.39 6.93 16.06
CA ASP A 184 -4.62 7.53 16.58
C ASP A 184 -4.49 7.83 18.06
N GLY A 185 -5.00 8.99 18.47
CA GLY A 185 -4.84 9.49 19.82
C GLY A 185 -5.97 10.36 20.33
N ILE A 186 -5.91 10.65 21.62
CA ILE A 186 -6.83 11.57 22.30
C ILE A 186 -6.04 12.77 22.81
N VAL A 187 -6.48 13.97 22.44
CA VAL A 187 -5.95 15.24 22.95
C VAL A 187 -6.37 15.42 24.41
N PHE A 188 -5.40 15.74 25.25
CA PHE A 188 -5.66 16.18 26.63
C PHE A 188 -5.12 17.59 26.93
N ASP A 189 -4.18 18.08 26.12
CA ASP A 189 -3.59 19.41 26.21
C ASP A 189 -3.47 19.97 24.79
N ALA A 190 -4.12 21.11 24.49
CA ALA A 190 -4.10 21.71 23.17
C ALA A 190 -4.20 23.23 23.23
N ASN A 191 -3.40 23.90 22.41
CA ASN A 191 -3.42 25.34 22.22
C ASN A 191 -3.63 25.67 20.75
N ASP A 192 -4.86 26.10 20.43
CA ASP A 192 -5.39 26.37 19.08
C ASP A 192 -5.04 25.30 18.04
N LEU A 193 -5.07 24.03 18.45
CA LEU A 193 -4.73 22.90 17.60
C LEU A 193 -5.77 22.72 16.49
N LYS A 194 -5.33 22.86 15.23
CA LYS A 194 -6.16 22.64 14.04
C LYS A 194 -5.49 21.69 13.07
N LEU A 195 -6.26 20.72 12.59
CA LEU A 195 -5.78 19.69 11.70
C LEU A 195 -6.49 19.72 10.36
N ASP A 196 -5.74 19.35 9.33
CA ASP A 196 -6.26 18.97 8.03
C ASP A 196 -6.54 17.47 8.03
N GLU A 197 -7.84 17.12 8.05
CA GLU A 197 -8.32 15.74 7.96
C GLU A 197 -8.77 15.35 6.53
N SER A 198 -8.51 16.20 5.53
CA SER A 198 -8.98 15.98 4.14
C SER A 198 -8.55 14.64 3.56
N THR A 199 -7.39 14.12 3.98
CA THR A 199 -6.86 12.82 3.53
C THR A 199 -7.66 11.63 4.10
N MET A 200 -8.26 11.78 5.29
CA MET A 200 -8.98 10.70 5.99
C MET A 200 -10.50 10.83 5.87
N THR A 201 -11.05 12.03 6.05
CA THR A 201 -12.50 12.26 6.07
C THR A 201 -13.02 12.88 4.77
N GLY A 202 -12.15 13.45 3.93
CA GLY A 202 -12.54 14.23 2.76
C GLY A 202 -13.07 15.62 3.08
N GLU A 203 -13.04 16.05 4.35
CA GLU A 203 -13.42 17.39 4.78
C GLU A 203 -12.26 18.37 4.52
N ILE A 204 -12.48 19.41 3.71
CA ILE A 204 -11.43 20.38 3.31
C ILE A 204 -11.17 21.44 4.39
N ALA A 205 -12.13 21.66 5.30
CA ALA A 205 -12.01 22.67 6.34
C ALA A 205 -11.07 22.20 7.45
N LEU A 206 -10.26 23.11 7.98
CA LEU A 206 -9.45 22.85 9.15
C LEU A 206 -10.33 22.62 10.37
N LEU A 207 -10.09 21.51 11.06
CA LEU A 207 -10.87 21.09 12.22
C LEU A 207 -10.12 21.40 13.50
N LYS A 208 -10.78 22.16 14.38
CA LYS A 208 -10.24 22.50 15.68
C LYS A 208 -10.42 21.34 16.65
N LYS A 209 -9.30 20.86 17.22
CA LYS A 209 -9.29 19.79 18.22
C LYS A 209 -9.17 20.35 19.62
N ASN A 210 -9.95 19.80 20.53
CA ASN A 210 -9.93 20.15 21.94
C ASN A 210 -10.46 18.99 22.79
N THR A 211 -10.24 19.05 24.10
CA THR A 211 -10.66 17.98 25.02
C THR A 211 -12.18 17.79 25.11
N THR A 212 -12.99 18.78 24.70
CA THR A 212 -14.44 18.81 24.95
C THR A 212 -15.31 18.46 23.74
N ASN A 213 -15.00 18.98 22.55
CA ASN A 213 -15.86 18.86 21.37
C ASN A 213 -15.34 17.81 20.39
N ASP A 214 -14.04 17.81 20.10
CA ASP A 214 -13.42 16.89 19.15
C ASP A 214 -12.02 16.50 19.64
N PRO A 215 -11.92 15.52 20.56
CA PRO A 215 -10.66 15.19 21.22
C PRO A 215 -9.82 14.19 20.41
N PHE A 216 -10.34 13.61 19.33
CA PHE A 216 -9.63 12.55 18.61
C PHE A 216 -8.73 13.11 17.51
N LEU A 217 -7.51 12.56 17.45
CA LEU A 217 -6.53 12.79 16.40
C LEU A 217 -6.39 11.51 15.60
N LEU A 218 -6.53 11.62 14.28
CA LEU A 218 -6.48 10.48 13.37
C LEU A 218 -5.09 10.38 12.75
N SER A 219 -4.54 9.17 12.72
CA SER A 219 -3.26 8.85 12.07
C SER A 219 -3.27 9.30 10.62
N GLY A 220 -2.15 9.87 10.15
CA GLY A 220 -1.99 10.36 8.78
C GLY A 220 -2.59 11.75 8.50
N THR A 221 -3.29 12.36 9.47
CA THR A 221 -3.73 13.77 9.35
C THR A 221 -2.60 14.73 9.68
N LYS A 222 -2.68 15.98 9.19
CA LYS A 222 -1.60 16.95 9.32
C LYS A 222 -1.98 18.10 10.25
N VAL A 223 -1.08 18.47 11.15
CA VAL A 223 -1.24 19.65 12.01
C VAL A 223 -0.93 20.91 11.20
N MET A 224 -1.93 21.77 11.08
CA MET A 224 -1.82 23.02 10.31
C MET A 224 -1.60 24.23 11.20
N GLU A 225 -2.13 24.21 12.42
CA GLU A 225 -1.97 25.29 13.40
C GLU A 225 -1.93 24.75 14.83
N GLY A 226 -1.26 25.49 15.71
CA GLY A 226 -1.24 25.22 17.15
C GLY A 226 -0.22 24.17 17.59
N VAL A 227 -0.34 23.80 18.86
CA VAL A 227 0.47 22.76 19.51
C VAL A 227 -0.40 21.96 20.46
N GLY A 228 -0.04 20.71 20.75
CA GLY A 228 -0.77 19.91 21.71
C GLY A 228 0.00 18.67 22.17
N LYS A 229 -0.63 17.95 23.10
CA LYS A 229 -0.22 16.62 23.54
C LYS A 229 -1.39 15.66 23.38
N MET A 230 -1.05 14.47 22.90
CA MET A 230 -2.01 13.40 22.66
C MET A 230 -1.57 12.13 23.39
N LEU A 231 -2.55 11.40 23.91
CA LEU A 231 -2.39 10.03 24.40
C LEU A 231 -2.67 9.08 23.24
N VAL A 232 -1.69 8.25 22.88
CA VAL A 232 -1.84 7.25 21.81
C VAL A 232 -2.76 6.12 22.27
N ILE A 233 -3.78 5.79 21.46
CA ILE A 233 -4.75 4.75 21.78
C ILE A 233 -4.78 3.60 20.77
N CYS A 234 -4.51 3.86 19.48
CA CYS A 234 -4.45 2.82 18.45
C CYS A 234 -3.24 3.02 17.55
N VAL A 235 -2.46 1.96 17.31
CA VAL A 235 -1.23 1.98 16.51
C VAL A 235 -1.30 0.97 15.36
N GLY A 236 -0.50 1.21 14.31
CA GLY A 236 -0.31 0.27 13.21
C GLY A 236 -1.63 -0.13 12.53
N GLU A 237 -1.84 -1.44 12.37
CA GLU A 237 -3.03 -2.00 11.72
C GLU A 237 -4.35 -1.69 12.42
N PHE A 238 -4.30 -1.29 13.71
CA PHE A 238 -5.49 -0.94 14.49
C PHE A 238 -5.83 0.54 14.46
N SER A 239 -4.96 1.39 13.89
CA SER A 239 -5.28 2.79 13.63
C SER A 239 -6.24 2.91 12.43
N GLN A 240 -7.02 3.99 12.32
CA GLN A 240 -7.93 4.24 11.20
C GLN A 240 -7.20 4.23 9.86
N ALA A 241 -6.04 4.90 9.78
CA ALA A 241 -5.19 4.87 8.60
C ALA A 241 -4.70 3.44 8.26
N GLY A 242 -4.38 2.65 9.29
CA GLY A 242 -3.97 1.26 9.12
C GLY A 242 -5.09 0.33 8.68
N ILE A 243 -6.29 0.49 9.24
CA ILE A 243 -7.50 -0.25 8.85
C ILE A 243 -7.82 0.04 7.38
N ILE A 244 -7.83 1.32 6.97
CA ILE A 244 -8.06 1.72 5.57
C ILE A 244 -7.00 1.10 4.65
N SER A 245 -5.73 1.20 5.05
CA SER A 245 -4.61 0.65 4.29
C SER A 245 -4.76 -0.87 4.12
N LYS A 246 -5.06 -1.60 5.19
CA LYS A 246 -5.30 -3.06 5.16
C LYS A 246 -6.48 -3.45 4.27
N LEU A 247 -7.54 -2.66 4.25
CA LEU A 247 -8.69 -2.89 3.35
C LEU A 247 -8.32 -2.70 1.87
N ILE A 248 -7.50 -1.70 1.56
CA ILE A 248 -7.02 -1.43 0.18
C ILE A 248 -6.07 -2.55 -0.27
N LEU A 249 -5.09 -2.90 0.56
CA LEU A 249 -4.13 -3.99 0.32
C LEU A 249 -4.84 -5.35 0.22
N GLY A 250 -5.77 -5.64 1.13
CA GLY A 250 -6.56 -6.87 1.11
C GLY A 250 -7.37 -7.04 -0.18
N LYS A 251 -7.90 -5.94 -0.75
CA LYS A 251 -8.65 -5.95 -2.01
C LYS A 251 -7.78 -6.21 -3.24
N LYS A 252 -6.48 -5.89 -3.20
CA LYS A 252 -5.54 -6.21 -4.30
C LYS A 252 -5.25 -7.71 -4.43
N SER A 253 -5.46 -8.50 -3.37
CA SER A 253 -5.16 -9.95 -3.36
C SER A 253 -6.22 -10.86 -4.01
N THR A 254 -7.39 -10.32 -4.37
CA THR A 254 -8.40 -11.03 -5.18
C THR A 254 -8.44 -10.44 -6.58
N PRO A 255 -8.01 -11.18 -7.63
CA PRO A 255 -8.25 -10.73 -8.99
C PRO A 255 -9.77 -10.62 -9.18
N LEU A 256 -10.17 -9.47 -9.75
CA LEU A 256 -11.53 -9.14 -10.13
C LEU A 256 -12.09 -10.25 -11.05
N HIS A 257 -12.75 -11.25 -10.47
CA HIS A 257 -13.66 -12.11 -11.18
C HIS A 257 -14.97 -12.18 -10.40
N ASN A 258 -16.03 -11.73 -11.06
CA ASN A 258 -17.39 -11.75 -10.56
C ASN A 258 -17.80 -13.18 -10.19
N GLU A 259 -18.27 -13.39 -8.95
CA GLU A 259 -19.52 -14.07 -8.63
C GLU A 259 -19.86 -13.89 -7.12
N PRO A 260 -21.14 -13.85 -6.71
CA PRO A 260 -21.53 -13.57 -5.33
C PRO A 260 -21.52 -14.85 -4.51
N ALA A 261 -20.52 -15.03 -3.64
CA ALA A 261 -20.53 -16.11 -2.67
C ALA A 261 -21.23 -15.68 -1.37
N LYS A 262 -22.31 -16.41 -1.08
CA LYS A 262 -23.15 -16.33 0.12
C LYS A 262 -22.35 -16.47 1.43
N SER A 263 -22.82 -15.70 2.41
CA SER A 263 -22.83 -15.92 3.86
C SER A 263 -22.24 -17.22 4.41
N THR A 264 -21.33 -17.07 5.39
CA THR A 264 -21.38 -17.84 6.64
C THR A 264 -20.93 -16.92 7.78
N LYS A 265 -21.89 -16.55 8.63
CA LYS A 265 -21.67 -16.07 10.02
C LYS A 265 -21.39 -17.30 10.90
N ASP A 266 -21.00 -17.05 12.16
CA ASP A 266 -20.75 -18.01 13.27
C ASP A 266 -19.25 -18.31 13.41
N ASP A 267 -18.52 -18.10 14.52
CA ASP A 267 -18.77 -17.78 15.93
C ASP A 267 -17.52 -17.03 16.44
N LEU A 268 -17.57 -16.00 17.30
CA LEU A 268 -17.48 -16.11 18.76
C LEU A 268 -17.83 -14.73 19.36
N VAL A 269 -19.08 -14.52 19.75
CA VAL A 269 -19.47 -13.46 20.70
C VAL A 269 -20.33 -14.11 21.77
N ASN A 270 -19.74 -14.29 22.96
CA ASN A 270 -20.46 -14.72 24.14
C ASN A 270 -21.15 -13.49 24.76
N GLU A 271 -22.46 -13.57 24.92
CA GLU A 271 -23.32 -12.57 25.54
C GLU A 271 -23.16 -12.55 27.07
N ASN A 272 -23.12 -11.34 27.67
CA ASN A 272 -23.79 -10.98 28.93
C ASN A 272 -23.65 -9.47 29.23
N THR A 273 -24.66 -8.71 28.73
CA THR A 273 -25.38 -7.52 29.30
C THR A 273 -24.66 -6.26 29.85
N PRO A 274 -25.33 -5.08 29.90
CA PRO A 274 -26.25 -4.46 28.93
C PRO A 274 -25.97 -2.95 28.70
N PHE A 275 -26.03 -2.46 27.46
CA PHE A 275 -26.43 -1.07 27.18
C PHE A 275 -27.22 -1.08 25.86
N ILE A 276 -28.55 -1.09 25.99
CA ILE A 276 -29.48 -0.96 24.86
C ILE A 276 -29.70 0.53 24.61
N PHE A 277 -29.38 0.99 23.40
CA PHE A 277 -30.02 2.18 22.84
C PHE A 277 -30.86 1.76 21.64
N ASP A 278 -32.15 2.10 21.74
CA ASP A 278 -33.23 1.88 20.79
C ASP A 278 -32.99 2.73 19.53
N THR A 279 -32.90 2.12 18.36
CA THR A 279 -32.85 2.83 17.07
C THR A 279 -34.19 2.69 16.37
N LYS A 280 -35.04 3.69 16.55
CA LYS A 280 -36.07 4.04 15.57
C LYS A 280 -35.74 5.41 14.99
N ASP A 281 -35.97 5.48 13.68
CA ASP A 281 -36.03 6.69 12.85
C ASP A 281 -34.67 7.25 12.40
N ALA A 282 -34.16 6.68 11.30
CA ALA A 282 -33.43 7.46 10.29
C ALA A 282 -33.59 6.79 8.92
N GLU A 283 -34.40 7.41 8.06
CA GLU A 283 -34.50 7.12 6.64
C GLU A 283 -33.13 7.18 5.98
N VAL A 284 -32.85 6.20 5.12
CA VAL A 284 -31.64 6.14 4.29
C VAL A 284 -31.87 6.99 3.04
N PRO A 285 -31.15 8.12 2.82
CA PRO A 285 -31.13 8.74 1.51
C PRO A 285 -30.11 7.98 0.65
N ASN A 286 -30.64 7.36 -0.39
CA ASN A 286 -29.90 6.75 -1.48
C ASN A 286 -29.04 7.80 -2.20
N ALA A 287 -27.73 7.83 -1.92
CA ALA A 287 -26.77 8.67 -2.64
C ALA A 287 -25.71 7.79 -3.29
N LYS A 288 -25.86 7.59 -4.60
CA LYS A 288 -24.83 7.06 -5.49
C LYS A 288 -23.56 7.91 -5.35
N LYS A 289 -22.55 7.43 -4.63
CA LYS A 289 -21.21 8.04 -4.64
C LYS A 289 -20.38 7.40 -5.74
N HIS A 290 -20.04 8.22 -6.73
CA HIS A 290 -18.95 7.98 -7.66
C HIS A 290 -17.70 7.63 -6.86
N VAL A 291 -17.25 6.38 -6.98
CA VAL A 291 -15.90 5.97 -6.54
C VAL A 291 -14.94 6.56 -7.56
N GLN A 292 -14.26 7.65 -7.21
CA GLN A 292 -13.07 8.08 -7.92
C GLN A 292 -12.00 7.04 -7.63
N VAL A 293 -11.76 6.20 -8.62
CA VAL A 293 -10.53 5.42 -8.74
C VAL A 293 -9.39 6.42 -8.72
N GLU A 294 -8.41 6.18 -7.86
CA GLU A 294 -7.13 6.87 -7.80
C GLU A 294 -6.58 6.96 -9.23
N GLU A 295 -6.69 8.14 -9.85
CA GLU A 295 -5.94 8.41 -11.07
C GLU A 295 -4.48 8.31 -10.68
N ASP A 296 -3.77 7.32 -11.24
CA ASP A 296 -2.31 7.30 -11.23
C ASP A 296 -1.86 8.71 -11.57
N VAL A 297 -1.27 9.42 -10.59
CA VAL A 297 -0.77 10.78 -10.80
C VAL A 297 0.44 10.65 -11.71
N VAL A 298 0.18 10.55 -13.01
CA VAL A 298 1.20 10.48 -14.05
C VAL A 298 2.04 11.73 -13.87
N SER A 299 3.33 11.54 -13.58
CA SER A 299 4.25 12.65 -13.45
C SER A 299 4.12 13.57 -14.68
N PRO A 300 4.12 14.91 -14.53
CA PRO A 300 4.01 15.82 -15.67
C PRO A 300 5.03 15.58 -16.78
N LEU A 301 6.13 14.87 -16.47
CA LEU A 301 7.15 14.43 -17.41
C LEU A 301 6.86 13.07 -18.05
N GLN A 302 6.19 12.15 -17.35
CA GLN A 302 5.81 10.83 -17.90
C GLN A 302 4.89 10.99 -19.12
N GLY A 303 3.92 11.90 -19.08
CA GLY A 303 3.05 12.14 -20.24
C GLY A 303 3.78 12.65 -21.50
N LYS A 304 4.91 13.34 -21.34
CA LYS A 304 5.77 13.73 -22.49
C LYS A 304 6.60 12.55 -22.99
N LEU A 305 7.13 11.74 -22.07
CA LEU A 305 7.88 10.53 -22.38
C LEU A 305 7.02 9.50 -23.10
N ASP A 306 5.76 9.33 -22.71
CA ASP A 306 4.83 8.39 -23.34
C ASP A 306 4.52 8.79 -24.78
N ARG A 307 4.31 10.08 -25.03
CA ARG A 307 4.12 10.59 -26.40
C ARG A 307 5.35 10.35 -27.27
N LEU A 308 6.54 10.55 -26.72
CA LEU A 308 7.79 10.28 -27.43
C LEU A 308 7.96 8.78 -27.72
N THR A 309 7.70 7.94 -26.72
CA THR A 309 7.77 6.47 -26.82
C THR A 309 6.82 5.95 -27.89
N LEU A 310 5.59 6.47 -27.94
CA LEU A 310 4.60 6.13 -28.96
C LEU A 310 5.02 6.58 -30.37
N LEU A 311 5.65 7.75 -30.51
CA LEU A 311 6.17 8.21 -31.81
C LEU A 311 7.30 7.31 -32.31
N ILE A 312 8.26 6.98 -31.43
CA ILE A 312 9.35 6.06 -31.73
C ILE A 312 8.79 4.69 -32.11
N GLY A 313 7.80 4.19 -31.36
CA GLY A 313 7.12 2.92 -31.65
C GLY A 313 6.43 2.91 -33.02
N LYS A 314 5.71 3.98 -33.39
CA LYS A 314 5.05 4.09 -34.71
C LYS A 314 6.06 4.15 -35.87
N ILE A 315 7.13 4.92 -35.71
CA ILE A 315 8.20 5.03 -36.71
C ILE A 315 8.90 3.67 -36.87
N GLY A 316 9.19 3.00 -35.75
CA GLY A 316 9.77 1.66 -35.74
C GLY A 316 8.91 0.64 -36.46
N LEU A 317 7.61 0.60 -36.16
CA LEU A 317 6.65 -0.29 -36.82
C LEU A 317 6.55 -0.02 -38.33
N ALA A 318 6.43 1.25 -38.74
CA ALA A 318 6.36 1.62 -40.15
C ALA A 318 7.63 1.21 -40.91
N THR A 319 8.79 1.42 -40.29
CA THR A 319 10.09 1.02 -40.87
C THR A 319 10.20 -0.50 -40.99
N ALA A 320 9.79 -1.25 -39.96
CA ALA A 320 9.78 -2.71 -39.99
C ALA A 320 8.90 -3.27 -41.11
N LEU A 321 7.67 -2.74 -41.26
CA LEU A 321 6.76 -3.14 -42.34
C LEU A 321 7.32 -2.82 -43.74
N PHE A 322 7.99 -1.67 -43.89
CA PHE A 322 8.66 -1.30 -45.15
C PHE A 322 9.79 -2.26 -45.51
N VAL A 323 10.63 -2.63 -44.54
CA VAL A 323 11.72 -3.60 -44.75
C VAL A 323 11.16 -4.99 -45.09
N ILE A 324 10.13 -5.44 -44.39
CA ILE A 324 9.48 -6.73 -44.69
C ILE A 324 8.90 -6.72 -46.11
N SER A 325 8.17 -5.68 -46.48
CA SER A 325 7.57 -5.55 -47.81
C SER A 325 8.63 -5.59 -48.92
N THR A 326 9.70 -4.81 -48.77
CA THR A 326 10.80 -4.80 -49.75
C THR A 326 11.53 -6.14 -49.86
N LEU A 327 11.75 -6.85 -48.75
CA LEU A 327 12.33 -8.20 -48.78
C LEU A 327 11.41 -9.21 -49.47
N VAL A 328 10.11 -9.20 -49.17
CA VAL A 328 9.12 -10.09 -49.80
C VAL A 328 9.05 -9.84 -51.30
N ILE A 329 8.94 -8.57 -51.74
CA ILE A 329 8.90 -8.22 -53.16
C ILE A 329 10.19 -8.69 -53.86
N ARG A 330 11.35 -8.45 -53.26
CA ARG A 330 12.65 -8.88 -53.80
C ARG A 330 12.74 -10.40 -53.93
N PHE A 331 12.27 -11.14 -52.92
CA PHE A 331 12.23 -12.60 -52.95
C PHE A 331 11.29 -13.12 -54.04
N SER A 332 10.09 -12.55 -54.15
CA SER A 332 9.11 -12.94 -55.17
C SER A 332 9.61 -12.72 -56.59
N ILE A 333 10.21 -11.56 -56.88
CA ILE A 333 10.76 -11.25 -58.21
C ILE A 333 11.87 -12.24 -58.56
N LYS A 334 12.81 -12.50 -57.63
CA LYS A 334 13.93 -13.40 -57.88
C LYS A 334 13.53 -14.87 -58.05
N THR A 335 12.44 -15.30 -57.41
CA THR A 335 12.06 -16.72 -57.37
C THR A 335 11.04 -17.08 -58.46
N PHE A 336 10.12 -16.17 -58.80
CA PHE A 336 8.98 -16.48 -59.66
C PHE A 336 8.98 -15.74 -61.00
N TYR A 337 9.80 -14.70 -61.18
CA TYR A 337 9.77 -13.87 -62.39
C TYR A 337 11.05 -13.96 -63.25
N TYR A 338 12.03 -14.74 -62.81
CA TYR A 338 13.27 -15.07 -63.54
C TYR A 338 13.39 -16.58 -63.66
#